data_AF-A0A2M6USP8-F1
#
_entry.id   AF-A0A2M6USP8-F1
#
_cell.length_a   1.000
_cell.length_b   1.000
_cell.length_c   1.000
_cell.angle_alpha   90.00
_cell.angle_beta   90.00
_cell.angle_gamma   90.00
#
_symmetry.space_group_name_H-M   'P 1'
#
loop_
_entity.id
_entity.type
_entity.pdbx_description
1 polymer ?
#
loop_
_entity_poly.entity_id
_entity_poly.type
_entity_poly.pdbx_seq_one_letter_code
_entity_poly.pdbx_strand_id
1 'polypeptide(L)'
;MNKVLITTLLLCTGLITAGCEKTHSVAEFKKDEKLRNEWTPKCMWKKPSETESPQNCENLGKAIDELGKESFQKYLNKYRTNDDKQKTKEQSEKKEDSN
;
A
#
# COMPACT_ATOMS: atom_id res chain seq x y z
N MET A 1 -22.03 -24.66 44.85
CA MET A 1 -22.34 -24.08 43.52
C MET A 1 -21.86 -22.63 43.55
N ASN A 2 -20.81 -22.30 42.78
CA ASN A 2 -20.20 -20.96 42.57
C ASN A 2 -18.84 -21.11 41.84
N LYS A 3 -18.17 -22.26 42.02
CA LYS A 3 -16.89 -22.55 41.36
C LYS A 3 -17.00 -22.65 39.84
N VAL A 4 -18.10 -23.22 39.33
CA VAL A 4 -18.37 -23.35 37.89
C VAL A 4 -18.50 -21.96 37.24
N LEU A 5 -19.20 -21.02 37.88
CA LEU A 5 -19.39 -19.67 37.33
C LEU A 5 -18.06 -18.88 37.26
N ILE A 6 -17.18 -19.03 38.25
CA ILE A 6 -15.87 -18.36 38.26
C ILE A 6 -14.97 -18.90 37.14
N THR A 7 -14.99 -20.22 36.89
CA THR A 7 -14.22 -20.81 35.78
C THR A 7 -14.74 -20.38 34.41
N THR A 8 -16.06 -20.25 34.24
CA THR A 8 -16.65 -19.76 32.98
C THR A 8 -16.31 -18.29 32.73
N LEU A 9 -16.27 -17.45 33.77
CA LEU A 9 -15.95 -16.02 33.65
C LEU A 9 -14.49 -15.78 33.22
N LEU A 10 -13.54 -16.56 33.77
CA LEU A 10 -12.11 -16.50 33.41
C LEU A 10 -11.83 -17.02 31.99
N LEU A 11 -12.56 -18.04 31.54
CA LEU A 11 -12.47 -18.54 30.16
C LEU A 11 -12.94 -17.50 29.15
N CYS A 12 -13.96 -16.69 29.48
CA CYS A 12 -14.42 -15.59 28.62
C CYS A 12 -13.39 -14.45 28.52
N THR A 13 -12.54 -14.24 29.52
CA THR A 13 -11.47 -13.22 29.44
C THR A 13 -10.26 -13.70 28.63
N GLY A 14 -10.01 -15.01 28.60
CA GLY A 14 -8.95 -15.64 27.80
C GLY A 14 -9.31 -15.89 26.33
N LEU A 15 -10.60 -15.90 25.97
CA LEU A 15 -11.10 -16.16 24.61
C LEU A 15 -11.18 -14.90 23.73
N ILE A 16 -10.77 -13.71 24.21
CA ILE A 16 -10.74 -12.48 23.40
C ILE A 16 -9.45 -12.40 22.55
N THR A 17 -8.46 -13.27 22.76
CA THR A 17 -7.21 -13.23 22.00
C THR A 17 -7.26 -13.97 20.66
N ALA A 18 -8.36 -14.68 20.35
CA ALA A 18 -8.59 -15.27 19.04
C ALA A 18 -9.26 -14.23 18.12
N GLY A 19 -8.49 -13.25 17.62
CA GLY A 19 -9.01 -12.33 16.60
C GLY A 19 -8.29 -11.00 16.38
N CYS A 20 -7.25 -10.64 17.14
CA CYS A 20 -6.46 -9.45 16.81
C CYS A 20 -5.53 -9.77 15.63
N GLU A 21 -6.05 -9.67 14.40
CA GLU A 21 -5.23 -9.63 13.19
C GLU A 21 -4.24 -8.46 13.33
N LYS A 22 -2.96 -8.72 13.05
CA LYS A 22 -1.90 -7.71 13.20
C LYS A 22 -2.25 -6.46 12.38
N THR A 23 -2.21 -5.29 13.00
CA THR A 23 -2.27 -4.03 12.25
C THR A 23 -0.94 -3.79 11.53
N HIS A 24 -0.98 -3.85 10.20
CA HIS A 24 0.13 -3.53 9.32
C HIS A 24 0.15 -2.03 9.03
N SER A 25 1.32 -1.43 9.12
CA SER A 25 1.57 -0.04 8.78
C SER A 25 1.58 0.20 7.26
N VAL A 26 1.36 1.44 6.84
CA VAL A 26 1.53 1.87 5.43
C VAL A 26 2.94 1.53 4.93
N ALA A 27 3.96 1.73 5.77
CA ALA A 27 5.35 1.46 5.41
C ALA A 27 5.64 -0.03 5.16
N GLU A 28 5.03 -0.93 5.95
CA GLU A 28 5.10 -2.38 5.70
C GLU A 28 4.44 -2.74 4.38
N PHE A 29 3.23 -2.24 4.11
CA PHE A 29 2.55 -2.46 2.83
C PHE A 29 3.33 -1.90 1.64
N LYS A 30 3.99 -0.76 1.75
CA LYS A 30 4.81 -0.22 0.64
C LYS A 30 6.00 -1.12 0.31
N LYS A 31 6.65 -1.69 1.32
CA LYS A 31 7.87 -2.49 1.17
C LYS A 31 7.60 -3.92 0.72
N ASP A 32 6.50 -4.53 1.17
CA ASP A 32 6.21 -5.95 0.94
C ASP A 32 5.08 -6.14 -0.07
N GLU A 33 5.43 -6.56 -1.28
CA GLU A 33 4.47 -6.87 -2.34
C GLU A 33 3.62 -8.11 -2.02
N LYS A 34 4.21 -9.12 -1.38
CA LYS A 34 3.49 -10.34 -1.02
C LYS A 34 2.40 -10.01 -0.01
N LEU A 35 2.71 -9.16 0.97
CA LEU A 35 1.74 -8.66 1.93
C LEU A 35 0.61 -7.90 1.24
N ARG A 36 0.90 -7.01 0.27
CA ARG A 36 -0.17 -6.34 -0.50
C ARG A 36 -1.04 -7.35 -1.23
N ASN A 37 -0.44 -8.31 -1.94
CA ASN A 37 -1.17 -9.30 -2.73
C ASN A 37 -2.08 -10.20 -1.87
N GLU A 38 -1.66 -10.53 -0.64
CA GLU A 38 -2.49 -11.25 0.32
C GLU A 38 -3.69 -10.41 0.79
N TRP A 39 -3.48 -9.12 0.99
CA TRP A 39 -4.47 -8.23 1.59
C TRP A 39 -5.42 -7.57 0.58
N THR A 40 -5.00 -7.39 -0.67
CA THR A 40 -5.85 -6.86 -1.75
C THR A 40 -7.19 -7.59 -1.85
N PRO A 41 -7.28 -8.93 -1.98
CA PRO A 41 -8.57 -9.60 -2.08
C PRO A 41 -9.44 -9.47 -0.83
N LYS A 42 -8.84 -9.28 0.36
CA LYS A 42 -9.57 -9.03 1.61
C LYS A 42 -10.25 -7.65 1.63
N CYS A 43 -9.70 -6.67 0.90
CA CYS A 43 -10.14 -5.28 0.92
C CYS A 43 -10.89 -4.83 -0.35
N MET A 44 -10.71 -5.50 -1.49
CA MET A 44 -11.09 -4.97 -2.82
C MET A 44 -12.60 -4.76 -3.03
N TRP A 45 -13.45 -5.51 -2.34
CA TRP A 45 -14.90 -5.59 -2.63
C TRP A 45 -15.79 -4.82 -1.65
N LYS A 46 -15.20 -4.21 -0.63
CA LYS A 46 -15.93 -3.55 0.46
C LYS A 46 -15.26 -2.23 0.82
N LYS A 47 -16.03 -1.30 1.37
CA LYS A 47 -15.40 -0.14 2.03
C LYS A 47 -14.55 -0.66 3.19
N PRO A 48 -13.40 -0.03 3.54
CA PRO A 48 -12.58 -0.47 4.66
C PRO A 48 -13.40 -0.68 5.95
N SER A 49 -14.34 0.22 6.24
CA SER A 49 -15.25 0.15 7.39
C SER A 49 -16.17 -1.09 7.44
N GLU A 50 -16.33 -1.79 6.32
CA GLU A 50 -17.18 -2.98 6.16
C GLU A 50 -16.36 -4.29 6.12
N THR A 51 -15.03 -4.19 6.29
CA THR A 51 -14.11 -5.34 6.33
C THR A 51 -13.85 -5.78 7.77
N GLU A 52 -13.36 -7.01 7.93
CA GLU A 52 -12.93 -7.55 9.23
C GLU A 52 -11.70 -6.81 9.79
N SER A 53 -10.97 -6.08 8.93
CA SER A 53 -9.75 -5.36 9.29
C SER A 53 -9.70 -3.96 8.68
N PRO A 54 -10.56 -3.02 9.16
CA PRO A 54 -10.71 -1.70 8.55
C PRO A 54 -9.41 -0.90 8.47
N GLN A 55 -8.61 -0.92 9.54
CA GLN A 55 -7.36 -0.16 9.59
C GLN A 55 -6.33 -0.69 8.58
N ASN A 56 -6.26 -2.01 8.38
CA ASN A 56 -5.35 -2.60 7.40
C ASN A 56 -5.79 -2.31 5.97
N CYS A 57 -7.09 -2.34 5.68
CA CYS A 57 -7.58 -1.94 4.37
C CYS A 57 -7.38 -0.46 4.08
N GLU A 58 -7.51 0.42 5.09
CA GLU A 58 -7.16 1.83 4.96
C GLU A 58 -5.66 2.03 4.71
N ASN A 59 -4.80 1.33 5.46
CA ASN A 59 -3.35 1.43 5.31
C ASN A 59 -2.86 0.86 3.97
N LEU A 60 -3.45 -0.24 3.50
CA LEU A 60 -3.19 -0.80 2.18
C LEU A 60 -3.57 0.20 1.08
N GLY A 61 -4.75 0.81 1.18
CA GLY A 61 -5.20 1.83 0.22
C GLY A 61 -4.22 3.00 0.13
N LYS A 62 -3.82 3.56 1.29
CA LYS A 62 -2.80 4.62 1.35
C LYS A 62 -1.47 4.19 0.74
N ALA A 63 -1.01 2.97 1.02
CA ALA A 63 0.24 2.45 0.47
C ALA A 63 0.19 2.33 -1.06
N ILE A 64 -0.90 1.83 -1.63
CA ILE A 64 -1.09 1.71 -3.09
C ILE A 64 -1.12 3.10 -3.73
N ASP A 65 -1.84 4.06 -3.14
CA ASP A 65 -1.91 5.43 -3.65
C ASP A 65 -0.53 6.11 -3.67
N GLU A 66 0.25 5.96 -2.59
CA GLU A 66 1.61 6.49 -2.52
C GLU A 66 2.54 5.85 -3.55
N LEU A 67 2.51 4.51 -3.69
CA LEU A 67 3.29 3.80 -4.70
C LEU A 67 2.89 4.21 -6.13
N GLY A 68 1.59 4.42 -6.36
CA GLY A 68 1.07 4.91 -7.64
C GLY A 68 1.61 6.30 -7.96
N LYS A 69 1.58 7.23 -7.00
CA LYS A 69 2.16 8.58 -7.16
C LYS A 69 3.66 8.54 -7.42
N GLU A 70 4.42 7.74 -6.65
CA GLU A 70 5.86 7.57 -6.86
C GLU A 70 6.18 7.02 -8.25
N SER A 71 5.43 6.00 -8.69
CA SER A 71 5.59 5.38 -10.01
C SER A 71 5.27 6.37 -11.13
N PHE A 72 4.19 7.13 -10.97
CA PHE A 72 3.78 8.16 -11.93
C PHE A 72 4.81 9.30 -12.02
N GLN A 73 5.31 9.80 -10.89
CA GLN A 73 6.35 10.83 -10.87
C GLN A 73 7.65 10.33 -11.51
N LYS A 74 8.05 9.08 -11.25
CA LYS A 74 9.20 8.46 -11.91
C LYS A 74 9.03 8.39 -13.42
N TYR A 75 7.83 8.04 -13.89
CA TYR A 75 7.49 8.03 -15.30
C TYR A 75 7.60 9.43 -15.92
N LEU A 76 6.99 10.45 -15.31
CA LEU A 76 7.05 11.84 -15.78
C LEU A 76 8.48 12.37 -15.85
N ASN A 77 9.30 12.09 -14.84
CA ASN A 77 10.71 12.50 -14.83
C ASN A 77 11.51 11.85 -15.96
N LYS A 78 11.26 10.58 -16.25
CA LYS A 78 11.88 9.88 -17.39
C LYS A 78 11.43 10.49 -18.71
N TYR A 79 10.14 10.77 -18.85
CA TYR A 79 9.57 11.40 -20.05
C TYR A 79 10.20 12.78 -20.30
N ARG A 80 10.22 13.66 -19.30
CA ARG A 80 10.84 14.99 -19.39
C ARG A 80 12.32 14.90 -19.75
N THR A 81 13.07 14.00 -19.12
CA THR A 81 14.49 13.79 -19.41
C THR A 81 14.73 13.38 -20.86
N ASN A 82 13.86 12.54 -21.41
CA ASN A 82 13.98 12.10 -22.80
C ASN A 82 13.65 13.23 -23.78
N ASP A 83 12.61 14.02 -23.50
CA ASP A 83 12.24 15.21 -24.27
C ASP A 83 13.37 16.25 -24.31
N ASP A 84 13.97 16.56 -23.15
CA ASP A 84 15.09 17.49 -23.02
C ASP A 84 16.32 17.01 -23.82
N LYS A 85 16.61 15.70 -23.78
CA LYS A 85 17.70 15.09 -24.58
C LYS A 85 17.43 15.18 -26.07
N GLN A 86 16.21 14.92 -26.51
CA GLN A 86 15.84 15.01 -27.93
C GLN A 86 16.00 16.45 -28.44
N LYS A 87 15.48 17.43 -27.70
CA LYS A 87 15.62 18.85 -28.06
C LYS A 87 17.09 19.28 -28.15
N THR A 88 17.93 18.80 -27.24
CA THR A 88 19.38 19.09 -27.25
C THR A 88 20.03 18.52 -28.51
N LYS A 89 19.68 17.28 -28.88
CA LYS A 89 20.20 16.61 -30.08
C LYS A 89 19.78 17.32 -31.38
N GLU A 90 18.51 17.68 -31.50
CA GLU A 90 18.00 18.42 -32.66
C GLU A 90 18.68 19.80 -32.80
N GLN A 91 19.02 20.45 -31.68
CA GLN A 91 19.76 21.72 -31.69
C GLN A 91 21.22 21.56 -32.07
N SER A 92 21.89 20.46 -31.69
CA SER A 92 23.27 20.20 -32.12
C SER A 92 23.35 19.87 -33.60
N GLU A 93 22.43 19.04 -34.11
CA GLU A 93 22.37 18.67 -35.54
C GLU A 93 22.15 19.91 -36.42
N LYS A 94 21.20 20.79 -36.06
CA LYS A 94 20.97 22.06 -36.78
C LYS A 94 22.18 23.01 -36.79
N LYS A 95 23.02 22.96 -35.76
CA LYS A 95 24.24 23.80 -35.69
C LYS A 95 25.39 23.22 -36.52
N GLU A 96 25.49 21.90 -36.62
CA GLU A 96 26.46 21.23 -37.49
C GLU A 96 26.12 21.42 -38.98
N ASP A 97 24.83 21.35 -39.35
CA ASP A 97 24.38 21.57 -40.73
C ASP A 97 24.49 23.03 -41.23
N SER A 98 24.74 23.98 -40.32
CA SER A 98 24.84 25.42 -40.64
C SER A 98 26.27 25.95 -40.74
N ASN A 99 27.29 25.10 -40.61
CA ASN A 99 28.72 25.41 -40.77
C ASN A 99 29.29 24.78 -42.05
#